data_AF-A0A7Y9DUA8-F1
#
_entry.id   AF-A0A7Y9DUA8-F1
#
_cell.length_a   1.000
_cell.length_b   1.000
_cell.length_c   1.000
_cell.angle_alpha   90.00
_cell.angle_beta   90.00
_cell.angle_gamma   90.00
#
_symmetry.space_group_name_H-M   'P 1'
#
loop_
_entity.id
_entity.type
_entity.pdbx_description
1 polymer ?
#
loop_
_entity_poly.entity_id
_entity_poly.type
_entity_poly.pdbx_seq_one_letter_code
_entity_poly.pdbx_strand_id
1 'polypeptide(L)'
;MSRAVIDPATLAGRAIDTVLGLVGRTDRPAGEDDTGSGRWLKVTVYRAPDDVRTAVDGTGPLSRMRHEIEVTVRPAPGDKGTELAARPTAPDGGSVDLRRAIRGALREQKSVLECGEVVQPSRPGSSHPGPAGQVLRAVTSRAWGEGRL
;
A
#
# COMPACT_ATOMS: atom_id res chain seq x y z
N MET A 1 -39.19 -10.14 54.46
CA MET A 1 -39.00 -10.66 53.10
C MET A 1 -39.25 -9.55 52.09
N SER A 2 -38.18 -8.97 51.53
CA SER A 2 -38.13 -8.35 50.20
C SER A 2 -36.68 -7.97 49.93
N ARG A 3 -36.12 -8.57 48.87
CA ARG A 3 -34.80 -8.27 48.30
C ARG A 3 -34.99 -7.28 47.15
N ALA A 4 -34.02 -6.40 46.97
CA ALA A 4 -33.53 -5.84 45.69
C ALA A 4 -32.91 -4.47 46.00
N VAL A 5 -31.84 -3.99 45.39
CA VAL A 5 -30.88 -4.46 44.38
C VAL A 5 -29.72 -3.46 44.53
N ILE A 6 -28.48 -3.92 44.46
CA ILE A 6 -27.30 -3.06 44.39
C ILE A 6 -27.10 -2.69 42.92
N ASP A 7 -26.91 -1.42 42.60
CA ASP A 7 -26.13 -1.02 41.43
C ASP A 7 -25.23 0.19 41.77
N PRO A 8 -23.90 0.04 41.79
CA PRO A 8 -22.93 1.09 42.07
C PRO A 8 -22.36 1.60 40.74
N ALA A 9 -23.11 2.42 40.03
CA ALA A 9 -22.60 3.08 38.83
C ALA A 9 -21.99 4.44 39.18
N THR A 10 -20.79 4.67 38.65
CA THR A 10 -20.14 5.97 38.40
C THR A 10 -19.10 6.42 39.43
N LEU A 11 -17.94 5.76 39.43
CA LEU A 11 -16.67 6.39 39.81
C LEU A 11 -15.77 6.49 38.58
N ALA A 12 -15.68 7.73 38.12
CA ALA A 12 -14.76 8.19 37.10
C ALA A 12 -13.30 8.11 37.59
N GLY A 13 -12.39 7.91 36.64
CA GLY A 13 -11.08 8.57 36.68
C GLY A 13 -9.86 7.68 36.86
N ARG A 14 -9.07 7.68 35.77
CA ARG A 14 -7.60 7.68 35.72
C ARG A 14 -6.84 6.37 35.98
N ALA A 15 -6.09 5.95 34.97
CA ALA A 15 -4.63 5.81 35.09
C ALA A 15 -3.97 5.91 33.71
N ILE A 16 -2.94 6.75 33.63
CA ILE A 16 -2.03 6.94 32.49
C ILE A 16 -1.02 5.81 32.58
N ASP A 17 -0.95 4.94 31.57
CA ASP A 17 0.05 3.87 31.53
C ASP A 17 1.26 4.33 30.71
N THR A 18 2.37 4.56 31.41
CA THR A 18 3.66 4.91 30.81
C THR A 18 4.44 3.62 30.64
N VAL A 19 4.56 3.11 29.41
CA VAL A 19 5.43 1.96 29.14
C VAL A 19 6.77 2.44 28.61
N LEU A 20 7.77 2.29 29.48
CA LEU A 20 9.19 2.37 29.23
C LEU A 20 9.59 1.22 28.26
N GLY A 21 9.91 1.54 27.00
CA GLY A 21 10.26 0.56 25.98
C GLY A 21 11.77 0.43 25.77
N LEU A 22 12.47 -0.30 26.65
CA LEU A 22 13.79 -0.86 26.37
C LEU A 22 13.62 -2.35 26.10
N VAL A 23 14.22 -2.83 24.99
CA VAL A 23 14.34 -4.23 24.55
C VAL A 23 13.08 -4.82 23.89
N GLY A 24 13.17 -5.02 22.58
CA GLY A 24 12.18 -5.79 21.84
C GLY A 24 12.34 -5.65 20.35
N ARG A 25 13.45 -6.15 19.81
CA ARG A 25 13.66 -6.38 18.38
C ARG A 25 12.60 -7.37 17.89
N THR A 26 11.42 -6.88 17.53
CA THR A 26 10.49 -7.67 16.73
C THR A 26 10.78 -7.32 15.29
N ASP A 27 11.72 -8.07 14.70
CA ASP A 27 11.63 -8.43 13.30
C ASP A 27 10.26 -9.10 13.14
N ARG A 28 9.22 -8.31 12.87
CA ARG A 28 7.95 -8.85 12.41
C ARG A 28 8.26 -9.35 10.99
N PRO A 29 8.18 -10.67 10.72
CA PRO A 29 8.54 -11.21 9.43
C PRO A 29 7.72 -10.49 8.37
N ALA A 30 8.41 -9.94 7.36
CA ALA A 30 7.81 -9.46 6.14
C ALA A 30 7.21 -10.65 5.38
N GLY A 31 6.06 -11.15 5.83
CA GLY A 31 5.53 -12.41 5.30
C GLY A 31 4.25 -12.94 5.92
N GLU A 32 3.83 -12.47 7.10
CA GLU A 32 2.62 -12.98 7.78
C GLU A 32 1.34 -12.19 7.42
N ASP A 33 1.20 -11.78 6.17
CA ASP A 33 -0.06 -11.28 5.63
C ASP A 33 -0.40 -12.15 4.42
N ASP A 34 -1.15 -13.22 4.70
CA ASP A 34 -2.11 -13.91 3.83
C ASP A 34 -1.58 -14.46 2.48
N THR A 35 -1.44 -15.78 2.38
CA THR A 35 -1.10 -16.52 1.13
C THR A 35 -2.26 -16.56 0.12
N GLY A 36 -3.32 -15.78 0.35
CA GLY A 36 -4.49 -15.65 -0.52
C GLY A 36 -4.40 -14.51 -1.54
N SER A 37 -5.34 -14.54 -2.48
CA SER A 37 -5.60 -13.46 -3.44
C SER A 37 -5.95 -12.12 -2.75
N GLY A 38 -6.30 -12.10 -1.47
CA GLY A 38 -6.59 -10.91 -0.65
C GLY A 38 -5.35 -10.19 -0.08
N ARG A 39 -4.13 -10.64 -0.38
CA ARG A 39 -2.89 -10.08 0.20
C ARG A 39 -2.68 -8.60 -0.11
N TRP A 40 -2.28 -7.85 0.92
CA TRP A 40 -1.76 -6.48 0.84
C TRP A 40 -0.57 -6.34 -0.12
N LEU A 41 -0.68 -5.42 -1.06
CA LEU A 41 0.43 -4.94 -1.91
C LEU A 41 1.01 -3.69 -1.27
N LYS A 42 2.33 -3.63 -1.10
CA LYS A 42 3.00 -2.63 -0.25
C LYS A 42 4.13 -1.95 -0.99
N VAL A 43 4.30 -0.66 -0.76
CA VAL A 43 5.51 0.11 -1.10
C VAL A 43 5.92 0.95 0.10
N THR A 44 7.23 1.16 0.26
CA THR A 44 7.76 2.09 1.26
C THR A 44 8.07 3.41 0.57
N VAL A 45 7.61 4.52 1.13
CA VAL A 45 7.80 5.88 0.62
C VAL A 45 8.65 6.67 1.61
N TYR A 46 9.69 7.34 1.13
CA TYR A 46 10.59 8.17 1.93
C TYR A 46 9.96 9.55 2.24
N ARG A 47 8.82 9.53 2.92
CA ARG A 47 8.02 10.70 3.36
C ARG A 47 7.37 10.40 4.71
N ALA A 48 6.99 11.45 5.44
CA ALA A 48 6.27 11.32 6.70
C ALA A 48 4.84 10.79 6.49
N PRO A 49 4.25 10.05 7.45
CA PRO A 49 2.93 9.44 7.28
C PRO A 49 1.81 10.42 6.94
N ASP A 50 1.84 11.63 7.51
CA ASP A 50 0.78 12.64 7.29
C ASP A 50 0.86 13.27 5.89
N ASP A 51 2.07 13.44 5.34
CA ASP A 51 2.29 13.87 3.96
C ASP A 51 1.73 12.83 2.98
N VAL A 52 2.01 11.54 3.24
CA VAL A 52 1.52 10.43 2.42
C VAL A 52 0.00 10.35 2.49
N ARG A 53 -0.58 10.47 3.69
CA ARG A 53 -2.04 10.39 3.89
C ARG A 53 -2.77 11.50 3.12
N THR A 54 -2.29 12.74 3.25
CA THR A 54 -2.81 13.90 2.50
C THR A 54 -2.78 13.68 0.98
N ALA A 55 -1.69 13.12 0.48
CA ALA A 55 -1.54 12.86 -0.96
C ALA A 55 -2.41 11.70 -1.48
N VAL A 56 -2.66 10.68 -0.65
CA VAL A 56 -3.51 9.54 -1.00
C VAL A 56 -4.99 9.95 -1.05
N ASP A 57 -5.42 10.80 -0.12
CA ASP A 57 -6.80 11.31 -0.05
C ASP A 57 -7.11 12.35 -1.15
N GLY A 58 -6.07 12.94 -1.75
CA GLY A 58 -6.18 13.93 -2.81
C GLY A 58 -6.33 13.35 -4.22
N THR A 59 -5.76 14.04 -5.21
CA THR A 59 -5.73 13.59 -6.60
C THR A 59 -4.46 12.78 -6.85
N GLY A 60 -4.58 11.49 -7.15
CA GLY A 60 -3.43 10.64 -7.41
C GLY A 60 -3.81 9.29 -8.03
N PRO A 61 -2.82 8.51 -8.49
CA PRO A 61 -3.01 7.17 -9.02
C PRO A 61 -3.93 6.27 -8.20
N LEU A 62 -3.80 6.27 -6.86
CA LEU A 62 -4.63 5.44 -5.98
C LEU A 62 -6.06 5.98 -5.79
N SER A 63 -6.27 7.29 -5.80
CA SER A 63 -7.61 7.86 -5.55
C SER A 63 -8.60 7.60 -6.68
N ARG A 64 -8.10 7.26 -7.88
CA ARG A 64 -8.90 6.76 -9.02
C ARG A 64 -9.54 5.40 -8.74
N MET A 65 -8.95 4.60 -7.84
CA MET A 65 -9.36 3.22 -7.55
C MET A 65 -10.03 3.07 -6.18
N ARG A 66 -10.27 4.17 -5.45
CA ARG A 66 -10.70 4.17 -4.02
C ARG A 66 -11.96 3.37 -3.68
N HIS A 67 -12.79 3.06 -4.68
CA HIS A 67 -14.03 2.30 -4.50
C HIS A 67 -13.85 0.79 -4.66
N GLU A 68 -12.70 0.36 -5.20
CA GLU A 68 -12.38 -1.05 -5.50
C GLU A 68 -11.28 -1.60 -4.57
N ILE A 69 -10.62 -0.72 -3.82
CA ILE A 69 -9.46 -1.05 -2.99
C ILE A 69 -9.58 -0.47 -1.59
N GLU A 70 -9.03 -1.20 -0.63
CA GLU A 70 -8.72 -0.70 0.71
C GLU A 70 -7.27 -0.22 0.73
N VAL A 71 -7.01 0.94 1.34
CA VAL A 71 -5.67 1.55 1.44
C VAL A 71 -5.31 1.77 2.91
N THR A 72 -4.06 1.49 3.28
CA THR A 72 -3.53 1.79 4.61
C THR A 72 -2.20 2.53 4.52
N VAL A 73 -2.00 3.48 5.45
CA VAL A 73 -0.80 4.30 5.57
C VAL A 73 -0.27 4.17 6.99
N ARG A 74 0.96 3.66 7.16
CA ARG A 74 1.58 3.43 8.47
C ARG A 74 3.07 3.78 8.43
N PRO A 75 3.70 4.13 9.56
CA PRO A 75 5.16 4.24 9.60
C PRO A 75 5.82 2.93 9.13
N ALA A 76 6.82 3.04 8.27
CA ALA A 76 7.60 1.90 7.81
C ALA A 76 8.55 1.42 8.93
N PRO A 77 8.82 0.11 9.01
CA PRO A 77 9.76 -0.42 9.98
C PRO A 77 11.18 0.13 9.74
N GLY A 78 11.95 0.26 10.82
CA GLY A 78 13.36 0.69 10.76
C GLY A 78 13.57 2.13 10.29
N ASP A 79 12.59 3.01 10.56
CA ASP A 79 12.63 4.44 10.22
C ASP A 79 12.94 4.70 8.74
N LYS A 80 12.29 3.91 7.87
CA LYS A 80 12.46 3.98 6.40
C LYS A 80 11.43 4.89 5.72
N GLY A 81 10.66 5.65 6.49
CA GLY A 81 9.56 6.48 6.01
C GLY A 81 8.21 5.85 6.30
N THR A 82 7.37 5.71 5.28
CA THR A 82 5.96 5.29 5.40
C THR A 82 5.67 4.07 4.53
N GLU A 83 5.04 3.05 5.09
CA GLU A 83 4.46 1.93 4.36
C GLU A 83 3.07 2.35 3.84
N LEU A 84 2.92 2.34 2.52
CA LEU A 84 1.67 2.52 1.81
C LEU A 84 1.23 1.18 1.24
N ALA A 85 0.09 0.68 1.71
CA ALA A 85 -0.42 -0.63 1.31
C ALA A 85 -1.82 -0.51 0.69
N ALA A 86 -2.10 -1.34 -0.31
CA ALA A 86 -3.41 -1.46 -0.91
C ALA A 86 -3.79 -2.92 -1.17
N ARG A 87 -5.07 -3.25 -1.05
CA ARG A 87 -5.64 -4.54 -1.45
C ARG A 87 -7.02 -4.37 -2.09
N PRO A 88 -7.46 -5.27 -2.97
CA PRO A 88 -8.84 -5.26 -3.44
C PRO A 88 -9.84 -5.40 -2.28
N THR A 89 -10.97 -4.70 -2.37
CA THR A 89 -12.09 -4.83 -1.43
C THR A 89 -12.86 -6.13 -1.65
N ALA A 90 -12.77 -6.71 -2.86
CA ALA A 90 -13.41 -7.98 -3.18
C ALA A 90 -12.85 -9.12 -2.30
N PRO A 91 -13.71 -9.94 -1.68
CA PRO A 91 -13.28 -10.97 -0.73
C PRO A 91 -12.49 -12.10 -1.40
N ASP A 92 -12.65 -12.28 -2.70
CA ASP A 92 -11.87 -13.21 -3.52
C ASP A 92 -10.50 -12.64 -3.91
N GLY A 93 -10.14 -11.45 -3.44
CA GLY A 93 -8.86 -10.83 -3.69
C GLY A 93 -8.71 -10.15 -5.05
N GLY A 94 -9.80 -10.01 -5.79
CA GLY A 94 -9.86 -9.28 -7.05
C GLY A 94 -9.17 -9.97 -8.23
N SER A 95 -9.43 -9.44 -9.43
CA SER A 95 -8.85 -9.98 -10.66
C SER A 95 -7.32 -9.77 -10.74
N VAL A 96 -6.65 -10.60 -11.53
CA VAL A 96 -5.22 -10.45 -11.83
C VAL A 96 -4.90 -9.06 -12.39
N ASP A 97 -5.80 -8.52 -13.22
CA ASP A 97 -5.66 -7.19 -13.81
C ASP A 97 -5.81 -6.08 -12.77
N LEU A 98 -6.77 -6.20 -11.84
CA LEU A 98 -6.90 -5.25 -10.73
C LEU A 98 -5.63 -5.26 -9.86
N ARG A 99 -5.10 -6.44 -9.52
CA ARG A 99 -3.85 -6.55 -8.76
C ARG A 99 -2.64 -5.99 -9.51
N ARG A 100 -2.61 -6.11 -10.84
CA ARG A 100 -1.59 -5.46 -11.69
C ARG A 100 -1.75 -3.94 -11.65
N ALA A 101 -2.98 -3.43 -11.76
CA ALA A 101 -3.29 -2.01 -11.67
C ALA A 101 -2.89 -1.41 -10.31
N ILE A 102 -3.18 -2.10 -9.21
CA ILE A 102 -2.76 -1.68 -7.86
C ILE A 102 -1.24 -1.56 -7.75
N ARG A 103 -0.49 -2.56 -8.24
CA ARG A 103 0.98 -2.50 -8.24
C ARG A 103 1.50 -1.31 -9.06
N GLY A 104 0.90 -1.04 -10.22
CA GLY A 104 1.20 0.13 -11.03
C GLY A 104 0.96 1.43 -10.27
N ALA A 105 -0.25 1.59 -9.72
CA ALA A 105 -0.66 2.77 -8.98
C ALA A 105 0.20 3.04 -7.73
N LEU A 106 0.59 2.00 -6.98
CA LEU A 106 1.48 2.14 -5.83
C LEU A 106 2.88 2.64 -6.25
N ARG A 107 3.45 2.11 -7.33
CA ARG A 107 4.76 2.55 -7.86
C ARG A 107 4.71 3.96 -8.42
N GLU A 108 3.63 4.29 -9.11
CA GLU A 108 3.39 5.64 -9.63
C GLU A 108 3.27 6.64 -8.48
N GLN A 109 2.45 6.33 -7.47
CA GLN A 109 2.29 7.16 -6.27
C GLN A 109 3.61 7.36 -5.54
N LYS A 110 4.41 6.30 -5.35
CA LYS A 110 5.75 6.40 -4.76
C LYS A 110 6.65 7.33 -5.57
N SER A 111 6.65 7.20 -6.90
CA SER A 111 7.48 8.06 -7.77
C SER A 111 7.08 9.53 -7.65
N VAL A 112 5.77 9.84 -7.67
CA VAL A 112 5.27 11.20 -7.48
C VAL A 112 5.62 11.75 -6.09
N LEU A 113 5.47 10.94 -5.03
CA LEU A 113 5.78 11.37 -3.67
C LEU A 113 7.27 11.61 -3.41
N GLU A 114 8.14 10.78 -4.00
CA GLU A 114 9.58 10.86 -3.79
C GLU A 114 10.28 11.80 -4.76
N CYS A 115 9.92 11.73 -6.04
CA CYS A 115 10.59 12.45 -7.13
C CYS A 115 9.76 13.62 -7.68
N GLY A 116 8.47 13.73 -7.36
CA GLY A 116 7.57 14.73 -7.92
C GLY A 116 7.00 14.36 -9.30
N GLU A 117 7.50 13.29 -9.93
CA GLU A 117 7.10 12.88 -11.26
C GLU A 117 7.22 11.36 -11.46
N VAL A 118 6.64 10.87 -12.55
CA VAL A 118 6.73 9.47 -12.98
C VAL A 118 7.66 9.39 -14.18
N VAL A 119 8.83 8.77 -14.00
CA VAL A 119 9.78 8.58 -15.09
C VAL A 119 9.19 7.64 -16.13
N GLN A 120 9.03 8.14 -17.36
CA GLN A 120 8.51 7.37 -18.49
C GLN A 120 9.66 7.01 -19.45
N PRO A 121 9.60 5.83 -20.10
CA PRO A 121 10.54 5.51 -21.17
C PRO A 121 10.41 6.50 -22.32
N SER A 122 11.53 6.80 -22.96
CA SER A 122 11.58 7.60 -24.18
C SER A 122 10.74 6.97 -25.30
N ARG A 123 10.05 7.81 -26.08
CA ARG A 123 9.30 7.40 -27.28
C ARG A 123 9.89 8.07 -28.54
N PRO A 124 10.06 7.33 -29.65
CA PRO A 124 9.83 5.88 -29.80
C PRO A 124 10.88 5.06 -29.01
N GLY A 125 10.49 3.88 -28.54
CA GLY A 125 11.40 3.00 -27.80
C GLY A 125 12.56 2.49 -28.67
N SER A 126 13.62 1.99 -28.05
CA SER A 126 14.87 1.55 -28.70
C SER A 126 14.75 0.31 -29.60
N SER A 127 13.57 -0.29 -29.73
CA SER A 127 13.38 -1.47 -30.59
C SER A 127 13.43 -1.11 -32.08
N HIS A 128 14.18 -1.91 -32.84
CA HIS A 128 14.37 -1.75 -34.29
C HIS A 128 13.01 -1.58 -35.03
N PRO A 129 12.90 -0.73 -36.07
CA PRO A 129 11.62 -0.45 -36.74
C PRO A 129 11.10 -1.63 -37.58
N GLY A 130 11.99 -2.55 -37.97
CA GLY A 130 11.66 -3.74 -38.76
C GLY A 130 10.75 -4.75 -38.05
N PRO A 131 10.23 -5.76 -38.78
CA PRO A 131 9.22 -6.70 -38.28
C PRO A 131 9.61 -7.41 -36.98
N ALA A 132 10.86 -7.87 -36.86
CA ALA A 132 11.36 -8.49 -35.64
C ALA A 132 11.32 -7.56 -34.42
N GLY A 133 11.63 -6.27 -34.63
CA GLY A 133 11.55 -5.27 -33.56
C GLY A 133 10.11 -4.88 -33.20
N GLN A 134 9.16 -5.03 -34.13
CA GLN A 134 7.73 -4.91 -33.83
C GLN A 134 7.23 -6.08 -32.98
N VAL A 135 7.65 -7.32 -33.31
CA VAL A 135 7.35 -8.51 -32.50
C VAL A 135 7.92 -8.35 -31.08
N LEU A 136 9.18 -7.92 -30.96
CA LEU A 136 9.80 -7.64 -29.66
C LEU A 136 9.02 -6.57 -28.87
N ARG A 137 8.59 -5.49 -29.55
CA ARG A 137 7.75 -4.45 -28.93
C ARG A 137 6.44 -5.02 -28.40
N ALA A 138 5.79 -5.90 -29.17
CA ALA A 138 4.54 -6.53 -28.78
C ALA A 138 4.72 -7.40 -27.53
N VAL A 139 5.74 -8.25 -27.50
CA VAL A 139 6.05 -9.14 -26.36
C VAL A 139 6.40 -8.32 -25.11
N THR A 140 7.28 -7.33 -25.25
CA THR A 140 7.78 -6.52 -24.12
C THR A 140 6.76 -5.52 -23.59
N SER A 141 5.77 -5.11 -24.39
CA SER A 141 4.73 -4.16 -23.96
C SER A 141 3.95 -4.63 -22.71
N ARG A 142 3.83 -5.94 -22.50
CA ARG A 142 3.09 -6.54 -21.37
C ARG A 142 3.92 -6.72 -20.09
N ALA A 143 5.25 -6.65 -20.19
CA ALA A 143 6.17 -6.85 -19.06
C ALA A 143 6.12 -5.73 -18.00
N TRP A 144 5.76 -4.50 -18.43
CA TRP A 144 5.83 -3.29 -17.62
C TRP A 144 5.04 -3.35 -16.31
N GLY A 145 3.86 -3.97 -16.33
CA GLY A 145 3.02 -4.06 -15.12
C GLY A 145 3.54 -5.03 -14.06
N GLU A 146 4.32 -6.02 -14.47
CA GLU A 146 4.70 -7.13 -13.59
C GLU A 146 6.10 -7.03 -13.00
N GLY A 147 7.01 -6.27 -13.63
CA GLY A 147 8.42 -6.27 -13.24
C GLY A 147 9.10 -7.61 -13.55
N ARG A 148 8.58 -8.34 -14.53
CA ARG A 148 9.16 -9.59 -15.04
C ARG A 148 9.34 -9.42 -16.54
N LEU A 149 10.54 -9.70 -17.03
CA LEU A 149 10.85 -9.83 -18.46
C LEU A 149 10.80 -11.31 -18.84
#